data_AF-A0A956H8M5-F1
#
_entry.id   AF-A0A956H8M5-F1
#
_cell.length_a   1.000
_cell.length_b   1.000
_cell.length_c   1.000
_cell.angle_alpha   90.00
_cell.angle_beta   90.00
_cell.angle_gamma   90.00
#
_symmetry.space_group_name_H-M   'P 1'
#
loop_
_entity.id
_entity.type
_entity.pdbx_description
1 polymer ?
#
loop_
_entity_poly.entity_id
_entity_poly.type
_entity_poly.pdbx_seq_one_letter_code
_entity_poly.pdbx_strand_id
1 'polypeptide(L)'
;MNAARPSATLLTALLLPLTFACSGGEDPDDGGPNFTSVGGTMDGTASATDEVGESGDMDMGTTTAGTDTMGTDTMGTDTTAGTTTDSSDTDTTTTAGTTGGDCMTPSDQAGSSCGQDSGVYGNVAIGEAIAGLPLGVIADVDNGIGNGAEDWYRFDFGVTPQDPRPGAGTATISFALNDGGDYRFELYRDCGAQAYGQGLAADFGTNAPPLEEWTFNDLDPGPNEQLEYMEMVLWPTSVWVRVFRVTNDGSCGQYQLEVTRSP
;
A
#
# COMPACT_ATOMS: atom_id res chain seq x y z
N MET A 1 53.73 -21.97 -41.11
CA MET A 1 52.85 -21.76 -39.94
C MET A 1 52.72 -20.26 -39.75
N ASN A 2 51.67 -19.65 -40.30
CA ASN A 2 51.45 -18.20 -40.24
C ASN A 2 50.53 -17.89 -39.06
N ALA A 3 51.02 -17.09 -38.12
CA ALA A 3 50.28 -16.62 -36.95
C ALA A 3 49.48 -15.37 -37.32
N ALA A 4 48.15 -15.43 -37.14
CA ALA A 4 47.23 -14.32 -37.31
C ALA A 4 47.27 -13.40 -36.08
N ARG A 5 47.28 -12.08 -36.31
CA ARG A 5 47.16 -11.04 -35.29
C ARG A 5 45.69 -10.62 -35.15
N PRO A 6 45.17 -10.32 -33.94
CA PRO A 6 43.84 -9.76 -33.78
C PRO A 6 43.85 -8.23 -33.98
N SER A 7 42.90 -7.73 -34.76
CA SER A 7 42.57 -6.30 -34.89
C SER A 7 41.65 -5.89 -33.75
N ALA A 8 42.02 -4.81 -33.04
CA ALA A 8 41.17 -4.15 -32.06
C ALA A 8 40.28 -3.11 -32.74
N THR A 9 38.97 -3.27 -32.62
CA THR A 9 37.97 -2.30 -33.11
C THR A 9 37.62 -1.33 -31.99
N LEU A 10 37.90 -0.05 -32.21
CA LEU A 10 37.59 1.05 -31.30
C LEU A 10 36.14 1.50 -31.55
N LEU A 11 35.27 1.37 -30.56
CA LEU A 11 33.87 1.83 -30.63
C LEU A 11 33.80 3.26 -30.06
N THR A 12 33.51 4.24 -30.92
CA THR A 12 33.33 5.64 -30.53
C THR A 12 31.86 5.88 -30.15
N ALA A 13 31.59 6.17 -28.88
CA ALA A 13 30.27 6.57 -28.40
C ALA A 13 30.02 8.05 -28.72
N LEU A 14 28.94 8.33 -29.46
CA LEU A 14 28.47 9.67 -29.81
C LEU A 14 27.43 10.11 -28.78
N LEU A 15 27.76 11.11 -27.95
CA LEU A 15 26.83 11.78 -27.04
C LEU A 15 26.14 12.94 -27.78
N LEU A 16 24.81 12.89 -27.91
CA LEU A 16 23.99 14.04 -28.32
C LEU A 16 23.33 14.69 -27.10
N PRO A 17 23.30 16.04 -26.99
CA PRO A 17 22.53 16.74 -25.98
C PRO A 17 21.06 16.88 -26.41
N LEU A 18 20.13 16.40 -25.57
CA LEU A 18 18.71 16.71 -25.66
C LEU A 18 18.43 18.03 -24.94
N THR A 19 17.95 19.03 -25.67
CA THR A 19 17.35 20.25 -25.10
C THR A 19 15.83 20.09 -25.07
N PHE A 20 15.24 20.05 -23.88
CA PHE A 20 13.78 20.14 -23.68
C PHE A 20 13.36 21.61 -23.70
N ALA A 21 12.42 21.95 -24.57
CA ALA A 21 11.71 23.22 -24.59
C ALA A 21 10.32 22.99 -23.96
N CYS A 22 10.03 23.68 -22.85
CA CYS A 22 8.68 23.77 -22.31
C CYS A 22 7.89 24.83 -23.09
N SER A 23 6.77 24.44 -23.70
CA SER A 23 5.72 25.37 -24.13
C SER A 23 4.45 25.02 -23.38
N GLY A 24 3.98 25.94 -22.53
CA GLY A 24 2.67 25.88 -21.91
C GLY A 24 1.56 26.16 -22.93
N GLY A 25 0.46 25.44 -22.78
CA GLY A 25 -0.80 25.65 -23.47
C GLY A 25 -1.94 25.28 -22.51
N GLU A 26 -2.92 26.16 -22.45
CA GLU A 26 -4.05 26.20 -21.52
C GLU A 26 -5.14 25.14 -21.84
N ASP A 27 -5.92 24.78 -20.80
CA ASP A 27 -7.03 23.82 -20.75
C ASP A 27 -8.02 23.87 -21.92
N PRO A 28 -8.63 22.71 -22.23
CA PRO A 28 -10.07 22.63 -22.03
C PRO A 28 -10.56 21.31 -21.39
N ASP A 29 -11.31 21.47 -20.30
CA ASP A 29 -12.52 20.73 -19.88
C ASP A 29 -12.55 19.19 -19.94
N ASP A 30 -12.40 18.59 -18.75
CA ASP A 30 -13.27 17.57 -18.12
C ASP A 30 -13.70 16.34 -18.95
N GLY A 31 -12.77 15.39 -19.08
CA GLY A 31 -13.00 14.01 -19.49
C GLY A 31 -12.10 13.03 -18.74
N GLY A 32 -12.05 13.12 -17.41
CA GLY A 32 -11.20 12.25 -16.58
C GLY A 32 -11.55 10.75 -16.74
N PRO A 33 -10.55 9.84 -16.61
CA PRO A 33 -10.78 8.40 -16.71
C PRO A 33 -11.76 7.90 -15.64
N ASN A 34 -12.69 7.04 -16.04
CA ASN A 34 -13.80 6.56 -15.23
C ASN A 34 -13.34 5.55 -14.17
N PHE A 35 -12.78 6.05 -13.06
CA PHE A 35 -12.48 5.25 -11.87
C PHE A 35 -13.75 5.15 -11.00
N THR A 36 -14.47 4.04 -11.10
CA THR A 36 -15.60 3.77 -10.21
C THR A 36 -15.09 3.32 -8.84
N SER A 37 -14.98 4.26 -7.89
CA SER A 37 -15.04 3.89 -6.48
C SER A 37 -16.51 3.64 -6.13
N VAL A 38 -16.85 2.40 -5.76
CA VAL A 38 -18.20 2.08 -5.27
C VAL A 38 -18.29 2.56 -3.82
N GLY A 39 -18.36 3.88 -3.63
CA GLY A 39 -18.63 4.50 -2.34
C GLY A 39 -20.11 4.38 -2.02
N GLY A 40 -20.46 3.59 -1.01
CA GLY A 40 -21.81 3.50 -0.48
C GLY A 40 -22.33 4.89 -0.08
N THR A 41 -23.33 5.39 -0.81
CA THR A 41 -23.99 6.68 -0.53
C THR A 41 -24.76 6.58 0.78
N MET A 42 -24.20 7.13 1.87
CA MET A 42 -24.99 7.45 3.05
C MET A 42 -25.66 8.81 2.83
N ASP A 43 -26.98 8.76 2.65
CA ASP A 43 -27.89 9.90 2.68
C ASP A 43 -27.84 10.55 4.08
N GLY A 44 -27.15 11.68 4.16
CA GLY A 44 -26.93 12.47 5.38
C GLY A 44 -27.53 13.86 5.24
N THR A 45 -28.81 13.98 5.55
CA THR A 45 -29.51 15.26 5.74
C THR A 45 -29.07 15.92 7.05
N ALA A 46 -28.40 17.07 7.01
CA ALA A 46 -28.35 18.06 8.11
C ALA A 46 -27.86 19.42 7.56
N SER A 47 -28.75 20.39 7.37
CA SER A 47 -29.16 21.42 8.34
C SER A 47 -28.08 22.46 8.62
N ALA A 48 -28.24 23.61 7.95
CA ALA A 48 -27.48 24.83 8.16
C ALA A 48 -27.95 25.59 9.42
N THR A 49 -27.00 25.94 10.28
CA THR A 49 -26.99 27.10 11.21
C THR A 49 -25.51 27.31 11.54
N ASP A 50 -24.81 28.28 10.95
CA ASP A 50 -24.74 29.69 11.39
C ASP A 50 -24.56 29.80 12.91
N GLU A 51 -23.35 30.12 13.36
CA GLU A 51 -23.07 31.04 14.47
C GLU A 51 -21.63 31.55 14.40
N VAL A 52 -21.51 32.81 14.78
CA VAL A 52 -20.38 33.73 14.61
C VAL A 52 -19.69 33.90 15.97
N GLY A 53 -18.36 33.94 15.98
CA GLY A 53 -17.57 34.58 17.03
C GLY A 53 -17.03 33.64 18.12
N GLU A 54 -15.72 33.72 18.40
CA GLU A 54 -15.20 34.59 19.47
C GLU A 54 -13.68 34.39 19.58
N SER A 55 -12.96 35.51 19.56
CA SER A 55 -11.52 35.60 19.79
C SER A 55 -11.24 35.74 21.30
N GLY A 56 -10.45 34.83 21.87
CA GLY A 56 -9.79 34.98 23.17
C GLY A 56 -8.70 33.90 23.27
N ASP A 57 -7.41 34.19 23.17
CA ASP A 57 -6.56 34.92 24.11
C ASP A 57 -6.51 34.26 25.50
N MET A 58 -5.65 33.25 25.65
CA MET A 58 -5.07 32.73 26.91
C MET A 58 -3.89 31.84 26.50
N ASP A 59 -2.76 31.69 27.19
CA ASP A 59 -2.11 32.36 28.31
C ASP A 59 -0.75 31.63 28.38
N MET A 60 0.33 32.37 28.62
CA MET A 60 1.70 31.84 28.73
C MET A 60 1.96 31.46 30.19
N GLY A 61 1.85 30.16 30.50
CA GLY A 61 1.96 29.63 31.87
C GLY A 61 3.08 28.60 32.08
N THR A 62 4.30 29.11 32.29
CA THR A 62 5.36 28.68 33.23
C THR A 62 5.44 27.23 33.76
N THR A 63 6.62 26.62 33.53
CA THR A 63 7.45 25.79 34.44
C THR A 63 6.81 25.05 35.63
N THR A 64 7.06 23.74 35.74
CA THR A 64 7.43 23.11 37.02
C THR A 64 8.38 21.94 36.77
N ALA A 65 9.57 22.05 37.39
CA ALA A 65 10.57 21.02 37.54
C ALA A 65 10.29 20.19 38.80
N GLY A 66 10.82 18.95 38.82
CA GLY A 66 10.84 18.05 39.97
C GLY A 66 10.03 16.79 39.71
N THR A 67 10.48 15.58 39.99
CA THR A 67 11.56 15.13 40.88
C THR A 67 11.90 13.69 40.52
N ASP A 68 13.20 13.38 40.55
CA ASP A 68 13.75 12.04 40.41
C ASP A 68 13.15 11.07 41.43
N THR A 69 12.66 9.92 40.96
CA THR A 69 12.41 8.74 41.82
C THR A 69 13.39 7.64 41.41
N MET A 70 14.50 7.58 42.14
CA MET A 70 15.40 6.43 42.19
C MET A 70 14.74 5.36 43.05
N GLY A 71 14.48 4.18 42.49
CA GLY A 71 13.74 3.10 43.13
C GLY A 71 14.30 1.72 42.80
N THR A 72 15.43 1.41 43.43
CA THR A 72 15.87 0.08 43.93
C THR A 72 16.03 -1.10 42.97
N ASP A 73 17.30 -1.47 42.81
CA ASP A 73 17.79 -2.79 42.42
C ASP A 73 17.08 -3.94 43.17
N THR A 74 16.61 -4.94 42.42
CA THR A 74 16.40 -6.29 42.94
C THR A 74 17.28 -7.25 42.16
N MET A 75 18.47 -7.51 42.70
CA MET A 75 19.28 -8.66 42.31
C MET A 75 18.72 -9.91 43.00
N GLY A 76 18.06 -10.77 42.22
CA GLY A 76 17.71 -12.13 42.59
C GLY A 76 18.53 -13.11 41.78
N THR A 77 19.62 -13.60 42.39
CA THR A 77 20.43 -14.72 41.92
C THR A 77 19.74 -16.06 42.20
N ASP A 78 20.12 -17.05 41.38
CA ASP A 78 20.36 -18.45 41.76
C ASP A 78 19.41 -19.52 41.15
N THR A 79 19.92 -20.10 40.06
CA THR A 79 20.11 -21.55 39.81
C THR A 79 18.95 -22.51 40.05
N THR A 80 18.55 -23.25 39.00
CA THR A 80 18.62 -24.72 38.99
C THR A 80 18.49 -25.26 37.56
N ALA A 81 19.46 -26.10 37.20
CA ALA A 81 19.51 -26.88 35.99
C ALA A 81 18.55 -28.08 36.04
N GLY A 82 18.01 -28.44 34.88
CA GLY A 82 17.66 -29.81 34.54
C GLY A 82 16.17 -30.13 34.45
N THR A 83 15.65 -30.27 33.24
CA THR A 83 15.17 -31.57 32.73
C THR A 83 14.83 -31.48 31.25
N THR A 84 15.52 -32.28 30.45
CA THR A 84 15.16 -32.61 29.07
C THR A 84 13.88 -33.44 29.08
N THR A 85 12.77 -32.90 28.56
CA THR A 85 11.64 -33.72 28.14
C THR A 85 11.40 -33.46 26.67
N ASP A 86 11.77 -34.46 25.89
CA ASP A 86 11.45 -34.64 24.49
C ASP A 86 9.92 -34.87 24.39
N SER A 87 9.19 -33.90 23.84
CA SER A 87 7.80 -34.09 23.42
C SER A 87 7.67 -33.60 21.99
N SER A 88 7.69 -34.58 21.11
CA SER A 88 7.28 -34.48 19.72
C SER A 88 5.75 -34.35 19.66
N ASP A 89 5.22 -33.21 20.09
CA ASP A 89 3.87 -32.80 19.70
C ASP A 89 3.98 -31.93 18.46
N THR A 90 3.72 -32.55 17.32
CA THR A 90 3.39 -31.85 16.09
C THR A 90 1.94 -31.40 16.22
N ASP A 91 1.72 -30.36 17.00
CA ASP A 91 0.44 -29.66 17.03
C ASP A 91 0.48 -28.53 16.01
N THR A 92 0.02 -28.86 14.79
CA THR A 92 -0.19 -27.89 13.71
C THR A 92 -1.56 -27.24 13.93
N THR A 93 -1.66 -26.41 14.96
CA THR A 93 -2.79 -25.51 15.16
C THR A 93 -2.30 -24.22 15.79
N THR A 94 -1.84 -23.30 14.95
CA THR A 94 -1.50 -21.91 15.35
C THR A 94 -2.80 -21.22 15.76
N THR A 95 -3.19 -21.43 17.01
CA THR A 95 -4.27 -20.68 17.65
C THR A 95 -3.68 -19.34 18.05
N ALA A 96 -4.11 -18.27 17.39
CA ALA A 96 -3.75 -16.89 17.73
C ALA A 96 -4.06 -16.63 19.22
N GLY A 97 -3.00 -16.58 20.02
CA GLY A 97 -3.05 -16.33 21.46
C GLY A 97 -3.35 -14.86 21.73
N THR A 98 -4.55 -14.59 22.25
CA THR A 98 -5.00 -13.27 22.65
C THR A 98 -4.34 -12.87 23.97
N THR A 99 -3.11 -12.35 23.94
CA THR A 99 -2.56 -11.59 25.08
C THR A 99 -1.52 -10.55 24.63
N GLY A 100 -1.99 -9.36 24.25
CA GLY A 100 -1.27 -8.08 24.47
C GLY A 100 0.06 -7.82 23.74
N GLY A 101 0.56 -8.72 22.89
CA GLY A 101 1.76 -8.50 22.08
C GLY A 101 1.67 -9.01 20.63
N ASP A 102 0.61 -9.75 20.29
CA ASP A 102 0.56 -10.57 19.05
C ASP A 102 -0.39 -10.02 17.99
N CYS A 103 -0.86 -8.77 18.13
CA CYS A 103 -1.76 -8.15 17.16
C CYS A 103 -0.98 -7.47 16.03
N MET A 104 -0.04 -8.22 15.48
CA MET A 104 0.84 -7.81 14.40
C MET A 104 0.90 -8.94 13.39
N THR A 105 0.77 -8.59 12.12
CA THR A 105 1.03 -9.52 11.01
C THR A 105 2.47 -10.02 11.12
N PRO A 106 2.70 -11.34 10.97
CA PRO A 106 4.05 -11.88 10.91
C PRO A 106 4.89 -11.19 9.83
N SER A 107 6.12 -10.80 10.18
CA SER A 107 6.99 -10.02 9.30
C SER A 107 7.53 -10.78 8.08
N ASP A 108 7.27 -12.08 8.00
CA ASP A 108 7.52 -12.93 6.83
C ASP A 108 6.32 -13.02 5.87
N GLN A 109 5.16 -12.44 6.24
CA GLN A 109 3.92 -12.46 5.47
C GLN A 109 3.57 -11.09 4.87
N ALA A 110 3.97 -10.02 5.56
CA ALA A 110 3.84 -8.65 5.11
C ALA A 110 5.12 -7.85 5.40
N GLY A 111 5.38 -6.84 4.58
CA GLY A 111 6.46 -5.89 4.84
C GLY A 111 6.04 -4.83 5.85
N SER A 112 6.95 -4.41 6.72
CA SER A 112 6.78 -3.20 7.55
C SER A 112 7.09 -1.91 6.76
N SER A 113 7.48 -2.02 5.48
CA SER A 113 7.72 -0.91 4.56
C SER A 113 7.66 -1.42 3.12
N CYS A 114 7.41 -0.53 2.15
CA CYS A 114 7.28 -0.89 0.73
C CYS A 114 8.54 -1.51 0.07
N GLY A 115 9.70 -1.40 0.71
CA GLY A 115 10.97 -1.90 0.19
C GLY A 115 11.36 -3.30 0.68
N GLN A 116 10.52 -3.93 1.51
CA GLN A 116 10.79 -5.26 2.06
C GLN A 116 10.22 -6.37 1.17
N ASP A 117 10.96 -7.47 1.08
CA ASP A 117 10.60 -8.60 0.22
C ASP A 117 9.52 -9.51 0.83
N SER A 118 9.24 -9.42 2.13
CA SER A 118 8.28 -10.28 2.83
C SER A 118 6.83 -10.14 2.37
N GLY A 119 6.49 -9.03 1.72
CA GLY A 119 5.16 -8.78 1.15
C GLY A 119 5.06 -8.99 -0.36
N VAL A 120 6.04 -9.63 -1.01
CA VAL A 120 6.07 -9.75 -2.48
C VAL A 120 5.39 -11.05 -2.94
N TYR A 121 4.25 -10.92 -3.61
CA TYR A 121 3.46 -12.07 -4.09
C TYR A 121 3.61 -12.36 -5.59
N GLY A 122 4.39 -11.52 -6.30
CA GLY A 122 4.75 -11.75 -7.70
C GLY A 122 3.62 -11.47 -8.69
N ASN A 123 3.69 -12.11 -9.85
CA ASN A 123 2.85 -11.79 -11.00
C ASN A 123 1.45 -12.42 -10.94
N VAL A 124 0.42 -11.60 -11.10
CA VAL A 124 -0.98 -12.00 -11.31
C VAL A 124 -1.27 -12.01 -12.81
N ALA A 125 -1.39 -13.21 -13.42
CA ALA A 125 -1.70 -13.32 -14.84
C ALA A 125 -3.18 -13.07 -15.14
N ILE A 126 -3.52 -12.84 -16.41
CA ILE A 126 -4.91 -12.62 -16.83
C ILE A 126 -5.71 -13.90 -16.58
N GLY A 127 -6.87 -13.76 -15.94
CA GLY A 127 -7.73 -14.87 -15.49
C GLY A 127 -7.32 -15.50 -14.16
N GLU A 128 -6.27 -15.00 -13.50
CA GLU A 128 -5.81 -15.51 -12.21
C GLU A 128 -6.33 -14.69 -11.02
N ALA A 129 -6.33 -15.35 -9.87
CA ALA A 129 -6.62 -14.76 -8.57
C ALA A 129 -5.60 -15.27 -7.55
N ILE A 130 -5.08 -14.37 -6.74
CA ILE A 130 -4.39 -14.69 -5.48
C ILE A 130 -5.44 -14.56 -4.38
N ALA A 131 -6.10 -15.68 -4.11
CA ALA A 131 -7.00 -15.83 -2.98
C ALA A 131 -6.25 -16.39 -1.76
N GLY A 132 -6.76 -16.12 -0.56
CA GLY A 132 -6.21 -16.70 0.66
C GLY A 132 -4.82 -16.18 1.02
N LEU A 133 -4.55 -14.89 0.78
CA LEU A 133 -3.38 -14.23 1.35
C LEU A 133 -3.35 -14.40 2.87
N PRO A 134 -2.18 -14.34 3.53
CA PRO A 134 -2.13 -14.50 4.97
C PRO A 134 -3.04 -13.51 5.71
N LEU A 135 -3.58 -13.96 6.85
CA LEU A 135 -4.40 -13.09 7.69
C LEU A 135 -3.50 -12.03 8.33
N GLY A 136 -3.84 -10.76 8.10
CA GLY A 136 -3.16 -9.63 8.69
C GLY A 136 -3.89 -9.11 9.92
N VAL A 137 -3.13 -8.53 10.84
CA VAL A 137 -3.60 -7.87 12.06
C VAL A 137 -2.72 -6.66 12.32
N ILE A 138 -3.33 -5.50 12.55
CA ILE A 138 -2.60 -4.27 12.93
C ILE A 138 -3.22 -3.76 14.23
N ALA A 139 -2.41 -3.68 15.28
CA ALA A 139 -2.89 -3.27 16.61
C ALA A 139 -3.32 -1.81 16.63
N ASP A 140 -2.48 -0.93 16.10
CA ASP A 140 -2.60 0.51 16.24
C ASP A 140 -3.37 1.14 15.07
N VAL A 141 -4.07 2.24 15.33
CA VAL A 141 -4.65 3.07 14.26
C VAL A 141 -3.52 3.70 13.46
N ASP A 142 -3.75 3.89 12.17
CA ASP A 142 -2.84 4.57 11.27
C ASP A 142 -2.33 5.87 11.88
N ASN A 143 -1.01 5.96 11.97
CA ASN A 143 -0.25 7.10 12.45
C ASN A 143 0.64 7.68 11.34
N GLY A 144 0.41 7.30 10.09
CA GLY A 144 1.14 7.76 8.91
C GLY A 144 2.21 6.78 8.44
N ILE A 145 2.68 6.99 7.21
CA ILE A 145 3.62 6.10 6.52
C ILE A 145 4.93 5.96 7.31
N GLY A 146 5.40 4.72 7.47
CA GLY A 146 6.70 4.38 8.06
C GLY A 146 6.73 4.39 9.59
N ASN A 147 5.58 4.56 10.24
CA ASN A 147 5.48 4.61 11.70
C ASN A 147 5.10 3.26 12.35
N GLY A 148 5.15 2.16 11.58
CA GLY A 148 5.06 0.79 12.09
C GLY A 148 3.65 0.26 12.35
N ALA A 149 2.60 1.04 12.05
CA ALA A 149 1.20 0.63 12.15
C ALA A 149 0.61 0.31 10.75
N GLU A 150 1.34 -0.45 9.95
CA GLU A 150 1.01 -0.72 8.56
C GLU A 150 1.65 -2.01 8.05
N ASP A 151 0.95 -2.64 7.12
CA ASP A 151 1.43 -3.79 6.38
C ASP A 151 1.57 -3.45 4.91
N TRP A 152 2.66 -3.90 4.30
CA TRP A 152 2.99 -3.65 2.92
C TRP A 152 3.00 -4.93 2.10
N TYR A 153 2.33 -4.85 0.95
CA TYR A 153 2.26 -5.90 -0.04
C TYR A 153 2.70 -5.36 -1.41
N ARG A 154 3.20 -6.24 -2.26
CA ARG A 154 3.52 -5.94 -3.65
C ARG A 154 2.96 -7.03 -4.56
N PHE A 155 2.24 -6.59 -5.59
CA PHE A 155 1.71 -7.41 -6.65
C PHE A 155 2.23 -6.92 -7.99
N ASP A 156 2.60 -7.84 -8.87
CA ASP A 156 3.02 -7.53 -10.22
C ASP A 156 1.89 -7.86 -11.20
N PHE A 157 1.61 -6.96 -12.13
CA PHE A 157 0.66 -7.12 -13.22
C PHE A 157 1.41 -6.98 -14.54
N GLY A 158 2.25 -7.99 -14.84
CA GLY A 158 3.08 -8.00 -16.02
C GLY A 158 2.26 -7.85 -17.30
N VAL A 159 2.85 -7.16 -18.27
CA VAL A 159 2.38 -7.09 -19.65
C VAL A 159 3.34 -7.93 -20.49
N THR A 160 2.80 -8.91 -21.21
CA THR A 160 3.60 -9.75 -22.11
C THR A 160 3.47 -9.22 -23.54
N PRO A 161 4.42 -9.52 -24.44
CA PRO A 161 4.22 -9.25 -25.87
C PRO A 161 3.02 -10.00 -26.48
N GLN A 162 2.52 -11.04 -25.81
CA GLN A 162 1.37 -11.84 -26.23
C GLN A 162 0.05 -11.20 -25.82
N ASP A 163 0.06 -10.40 -24.74
CA ASP A 163 -1.08 -9.66 -24.21
C ASP A 163 -0.74 -8.17 -24.16
N PRO A 164 -0.48 -7.53 -25.33
CA PRO A 164 -0.17 -6.11 -25.37
C PRO A 164 -1.40 -5.29 -24.97
N ARG A 165 -1.18 -4.13 -24.36
CA ARG A 165 -2.27 -3.19 -24.08
C ARG A 165 -2.82 -2.58 -25.38
N PRO A 166 -4.12 -2.23 -25.43
CA PRO A 166 -5.15 -2.48 -24.41
C PRO A 166 -5.59 -3.94 -24.35
N GLY A 167 -6.27 -4.34 -23.27
CA GLY A 167 -6.79 -5.70 -23.06
C GLY A 167 -5.91 -6.57 -22.19
N ALA A 168 -5.02 -5.98 -21.38
CA ALA A 168 -4.22 -6.72 -20.41
C ALA A 168 -5.01 -7.13 -19.15
N GLY A 169 -6.33 -7.25 -19.25
CA GLY A 169 -7.24 -7.60 -18.16
C GLY A 169 -7.55 -6.45 -17.18
N THR A 170 -8.51 -6.68 -16.30
CA THR A 170 -8.91 -5.74 -15.24
C THR A 170 -8.40 -6.25 -13.89
N ALA A 171 -7.46 -5.52 -13.30
CA ALA A 171 -6.91 -5.85 -11.99
C ALA A 171 -7.85 -5.33 -10.91
N THR A 172 -8.12 -6.14 -9.89
CA THR A 172 -8.92 -5.76 -8.73
C THR A 172 -8.20 -6.19 -7.45
N ILE A 173 -8.14 -5.29 -6.48
CA ILE A 173 -7.64 -5.55 -5.13
C ILE A 173 -8.75 -5.19 -4.15
N SER A 174 -9.09 -6.12 -3.27
CA SER A 174 -10.16 -5.95 -2.27
C SER A 174 -9.82 -6.69 -0.99
N PHE A 175 -10.61 -6.47 0.05
CA PHE A 175 -10.58 -7.33 1.23
C PHE A 175 -11.48 -8.56 1.03
N ALA A 176 -10.92 -9.76 1.15
CA ALA A 176 -11.69 -11.00 1.33
C ALA A 176 -12.27 -11.10 2.75
N LEU A 177 -11.55 -10.51 3.72
CA LEU A 177 -11.97 -10.36 5.11
C LEU A 177 -11.58 -8.96 5.59
N ASN A 178 -12.48 -8.29 6.30
CA ASN A 178 -12.23 -7.01 6.98
C ASN A 178 -13.11 -6.95 8.23
N ASP A 179 -12.67 -7.59 9.32
CA ASP A 179 -13.45 -7.66 10.56
C ASP A 179 -13.74 -6.26 11.09
N GLY A 180 -15.01 -6.00 11.41
CA GLY A 180 -15.45 -4.69 11.92
C GLY A 180 -15.39 -3.55 10.89
N GLY A 181 -14.87 -3.78 9.68
CA GLY A 181 -14.55 -2.71 8.75
C GLY A 181 -13.43 -1.82 9.28
N ASP A 182 -12.52 -2.37 10.08
CA ASP A 182 -11.46 -1.63 10.78
C ASP A 182 -10.31 -1.23 9.86
N TYR A 183 -10.16 -1.89 8.71
CA TYR A 183 -9.01 -1.75 7.83
C TYR A 183 -9.34 -1.03 6.53
N ARG A 184 -8.34 -0.31 6.02
CA ARG A 184 -8.36 0.31 4.69
C ARG A 184 -7.00 0.13 4.03
N PHE A 185 -6.93 0.41 2.74
CA PHE A 185 -5.65 0.41 2.05
C PHE A 185 -5.46 1.58 1.09
N GLU A 186 -4.18 1.84 0.80
CA GLU A 186 -3.71 2.76 -0.23
C GLU A 186 -2.90 1.98 -1.28
N LEU A 187 -2.95 2.44 -2.54
CA LEU A 187 -2.10 1.91 -3.61
C LEU A 187 -1.05 2.92 -4.07
N TYR A 188 0.12 2.37 -4.34
CA TYR A 188 1.29 3.09 -4.81
C TYR A 188 1.82 2.42 -6.07
N ARG A 189 2.24 3.24 -7.04
CA ARG A 189 2.85 2.77 -8.30
C ARG A 189 4.34 2.51 -8.20
N ASP A 190 4.97 3.11 -7.19
CA ASP A 190 6.37 2.94 -6.85
C ASP A 190 6.48 3.03 -5.33
N CYS A 191 7.42 2.29 -4.75
CA CYS A 191 7.71 2.39 -3.33
C CYS A 191 8.17 3.81 -2.97
N GLY A 192 7.46 4.45 -2.02
CA GLY A 192 7.74 5.82 -1.57
C GLY A 192 7.21 6.94 -2.46
N ALA A 193 6.46 6.62 -3.52
CA ALA A 193 5.71 7.62 -4.27
C ALA A 193 4.50 8.13 -3.47
N GLN A 194 3.83 9.16 -3.98
CA GLN A 194 2.51 9.53 -3.49
C GLN A 194 1.51 8.44 -3.88
N ALA A 195 0.64 8.04 -2.95
CA ALA A 195 -0.49 7.18 -3.27
C ALA A 195 -1.23 7.79 -4.47
N TYR A 196 -1.46 6.98 -5.51
CA TYR A 196 -2.21 7.39 -6.71
C TYR A 196 -1.73 8.65 -7.45
N GLY A 197 -0.42 8.93 -7.51
CA GLY A 197 0.15 10.12 -8.14
C GLY A 197 -0.14 10.35 -9.64
N GLN A 198 -1.00 9.56 -10.29
CA GLN A 198 -1.51 9.75 -11.66
C GLN A 198 -2.90 9.09 -11.82
N GLY A 199 -3.96 9.61 -11.17
CA GLY A 199 -5.34 9.27 -11.58
C GLY A 199 -6.40 9.05 -10.50
N LEU A 200 -6.05 9.01 -9.20
CA LEU A 200 -7.06 9.06 -8.12
C LEU A 200 -6.71 10.13 -7.07
N ALA A 201 -5.42 10.33 -6.74
CA ALA A 201 -5.02 11.47 -5.89
C ALA A 201 -5.13 12.82 -6.63
N ALA A 202 -5.13 12.81 -7.96
CA ALA A 202 -5.41 14.01 -8.75
C ALA A 202 -6.88 14.45 -8.61
N ASP A 203 -7.81 13.49 -8.48
CA ASP A 203 -9.25 13.74 -8.41
C ASP A 203 -9.78 13.89 -6.97
N PHE A 204 -9.12 13.26 -5.98
CA PHE A 204 -9.53 13.29 -4.58
C PHE A 204 -8.54 14.02 -3.64
N GLY A 205 -7.40 14.50 -4.15
CA GLY A 205 -6.35 15.20 -3.40
C GLY A 205 -5.41 14.27 -2.61
N THR A 206 -4.47 14.87 -1.86
CA THR A 206 -3.52 14.18 -0.95
C THR A 206 -4.17 13.36 0.18
N ASN A 207 -5.50 13.34 0.24
CA ASN A 207 -6.32 12.65 1.25
C ASN A 207 -7.39 11.78 0.57
N ALA A 208 -7.12 11.24 -0.63
CA ALA A 208 -8.02 10.32 -1.30
C ALA A 208 -8.49 9.25 -0.29
N PRO A 209 -9.81 9.05 -0.12
CA PRO A 209 -10.33 8.24 0.96
C PRO A 209 -9.73 6.84 0.85
N PRO A 210 -9.26 6.29 1.98
CA PRO A 210 -8.59 5.00 1.95
C PRO A 210 -9.61 3.93 1.52
N LEU A 211 -9.16 3.00 0.67
CA LEU A 211 -10.06 2.15 -0.10
C LEU A 211 -10.37 0.84 0.63
N GLU A 212 -11.53 0.28 0.29
CA GLU A 212 -11.90 -1.12 0.59
C GLU A 212 -11.79 -2.00 -0.66
N GLU A 213 -11.85 -1.37 -1.84
CA GLU A 213 -11.72 -1.99 -3.15
C GLU A 213 -11.05 -1.01 -4.11
N TRP A 214 -10.17 -1.53 -4.96
CA TRP A 214 -9.57 -0.82 -6.08
C TRP A 214 -9.68 -1.68 -7.34
N THR A 215 -10.00 -1.03 -8.46
CA THR A 215 -9.99 -1.67 -9.77
C THR A 215 -9.29 -0.78 -10.80
N PHE A 216 -8.58 -1.38 -11.74
CA PHE A 216 -8.05 -0.71 -12.92
C PHE A 216 -8.51 -1.43 -14.17
N ASN A 217 -9.16 -0.67 -15.04
CA ASN A 217 -9.71 -1.15 -16.29
C ASN A 217 -8.78 -0.79 -17.47
N ASP A 218 -8.30 -1.79 -18.22
CA ASP A 218 -7.50 -1.65 -19.44
C ASP A 218 -8.30 -2.01 -20.70
N LEU A 219 -9.59 -1.69 -20.75
CA LEU A 219 -10.40 -1.93 -21.94
C LEU A 219 -9.94 -1.05 -23.11
N ASP A 220 -10.02 -1.60 -24.33
CA ASP A 220 -9.88 -0.83 -25.56
C ASP A 220 -11.11 0.10 -25.68
N PRO A 221 -10.94 1.44 -25.63
CA PRO A 221 -12.06 2.37 -25.78
C PRO A 221 -12.60 2.38 -27.23
N GLY A 222 -11.93 1.67 -28.14
CA GLY A 222 -12.30 1.55 -29.54
C GLY A 222 -11.77 2.71 -30.40
N PRO A 223 -12.09 2.70 -31.71
CA PRO A 223 -11.47 3.59 -32.68
C PRO A 223 -11.86 5.07 -32.54
N ASN A 224 -12.91 5.40 -31.78
CA ASN A 224 -13.47 6.75 -31.72
C ASN A 224 -13.03 7.56 -30.49
N GLU A 225 -12.44 6.92 -29.47
CA GLU A 225 -12.11 7.51 -28.17
C GLU A 225 -10.58 7.52 -27.91
N GLN A 226 -9.77 7.28 -28.95
CA GLN A 226 -8.32 7.17 -28.80
C GLN A 226 -7.61 8.46 -28.34
N LEU A 227 -8.19 9.64 -28.56
CA LEU A 227 -7.56 10.91 -28.20
C LEU A 227 -7.54 11.14 -26.68
N GLU A 228 -8.61 10.77 -25.97
CA GLU A 228 -8.68 10.82 -24.51
C GLU A 228 -7.80 9.72 -23.89
N TYR A 229 -7.67 8.58 -24.59
CA TYR A 229 -6.71 7.55 -24.19
C TYR A 229 -5.26 8.00 -24.36
N MET A 230 -4.88 8.95 -25.22
CA MET A 230 -3.47 9.35 -25.36
C MET A 230 -2.87 9.99 -24.09
N GLU A 231 -3.69 10.38 -23.12
CA GLU A 231 -3.27 10.77 -21.78
C GLU A 231 -3.02 9.55 -20.86
N MET A 232 -2.88 8.34 -21.45
CA MET A 232 -2.71 7.03 -20.78
C MET A 232 -1.84 7.14 -19.54
N VAL A 233 -2.53 7.23 -18.41
CA VAL A 233 -2.01 6.83 -17.13
C VAL A 233 -1.42 5.42 -17.30
N LEU A 234 -0.08 5.32 -17.35
CA LEU A 234 0.61 4.06 -17.62
C LEU A 234 0.14 3.02 -16.60
N TRP A 235 -0.40 1.89 -17.10
CA TRP A 235 -0.76 0.76 -16.24
C TRP A 235 0.51 0.33 -15.47
N PRO A 236 0.43 0.26 -14.13
CA PRO A 236 1.56 -0.12 -13.31
C PRO A 236 1.90 -1.59 -13.51
N THR A 237 3.14 -1.91 -13.89
CA THR A 237 3.61 -3.30 -13.91
C THR A 237 3.69 -3.91 -12.53
N SER A 238 3.76 -3.06 -11.50
CA SER A 238 3.81 -3.41 -10.09
C SER A 238 3.03 -2.39 -9.29
N VAL A 239 2.26 -2.86 -8.32
CA VAL A 239 1.61 -2.00 -7.32
C VAL A 239 2.04 -2.40 -5.93
N TRP A 240 2.18 -1.41 -5.07
CA TRP A 240 2.41 -1.59 -3.65
C TRP A 240 1.13 -1.22 -2.92
N VAL A 241 0.67 -2.11 -2.05
CA VAL A 241 -0.54 -1.92 -1.24
C VAL A 241 -0.10 -1.73 0.20
N ARG A 242 -0.53 -0.62 0.80
CA ARG A 242 -0.35 -0.33 2.21
C ARG A 242 -1.67 -0.54 2.91
N VAL A 243 -1.76 -1.57 3.74
CA VAL A 243 -2.93 -1.80 4.61
C VAL A 243 -2.67 -1.16 5.96
N PHE A 244 -3.68 -0.49 6.48
CA PHE A 244 -3.63 0.13 7.80
C PHE A 244 -5.01 0.12 8.44
N ARG A 245 -5.01 0.29 9.76
CA ARG A 245 -6.23 0.31 10.56
C ARG A 245 -6.74 1.73 10.72
N VAL A 246 -8.03 1.96 10.51
CA VAL A 246 -8.65 3.30 10.63
C VAL A 246 -9.48 3.47 11.90
N THR A 247 -9.93 2.37 12.50
CA THR A 247 -10.67 2.40 13.77
C THR A 247 -10.10 1.35 14.71
N ASN A 248 -9.95 1.68 15.99
CA ASN A 248 -9.49 0.75 17.02
C ASN A 248 -10.50 0.72 18.17
N ASP A 249 -11.20 -0.40 18.28
CA ASP A 249 -12.15 -0.70 19.34
C ASP A 249 -11.51 -1.46 20.52
N GLY A 250 -10.19 -1.62 20.50
CA GLY A 250 -9.41 -2.43 21.44
C GLY A 250 -9.39 -3.93 21.11
N SER A 251 -10.03 -4.36 20.02
CA SER A 251 -9.95 -5.73 19.51
C SER A 251 -8.80 -5.90 18.52
N CYS A 252 -8.43 -7.15 18.24
CA CYS A 252 -7.48 -7.51 17.20
C CYS A 252 -8.23 -8.09 16.00
N GLY A 253 -9.07 -7.25 15.39
CA GLY A 253 -9.77 -7.60 14.15
C GLY A 253 -8.78 -8.06 13.09
N GLN A 254 -9.21 -8.92 12.17
CA GLN A 254 -8.36 -9.45 11.13
C GLN A 254 -8.76 -8.88 9.77
N TYR A 255 -7.79 -8.84 8.86
CA TYR A 255 -8.07 -8.61 7.45
C TYR A 255 -7.40 -9.68 6.59
N GLN A 256 -7.91 -9.83 5.37
CA GLN A 256 -7.30 -10.65 4.33
C GLN A 256 -7.49 -9.94 3.00
N LEU A 257 -6.41 -9.70 2.27
CA LEU A 257 -6.50 -9.18 0.90
C LEU A 257 -6.85 -10.31 -0.09
N GLU A 258 -7.50 -9.95 -1.18
CA GLU A 258 -7.65 -10.75 -2.38
C GLU A 258 -7.28 -9.89 -3.58
N VAL A 259 -6.56 -10.51 -4.52
CA VAL A 259 -6.15 -9.87 -5.76
C VAL A 259 -6.59 -10.71 -6.93
N THR A 260 -7.28 -10.10 -7.88
CA THR A 260 -7.75 -10.78 -9.10
C THR A 260 -7.36 -9.99 -10.33
N ARG A 261 -7.26 -10.68 -11.46
CA ARG A 261 -7.11 -10.06 -12.77
C ARG A 261 -8.06 -10.72 -13.74
N SER A 262 -9.21 -10.12 -13.99
CA SER A 262 -10.17 -10.66 -14.95
C SER A 262 -9.68 -10.41 -16.39
N PRO A 263 -10.10 -11.24 -17.36
CA PRO A 263 -9.94 -10.93 -18.78
C PRO A 263 -10.60 -9.61 -19.19
#